data_AF-A0A963QR92-F1
#
_entry.id   AF-A0A963QR92-F1
#
_cell.length_a   1.000
_cell.length_b   1.000
_cell.length_c   1.000
_cell.angle_alpha   90.00
_cell.angle_beta   90.00
_cell.angle_gamma   90.00
#
_symmetry.space_group_name_H-M   'P 1'
#
loop_
_entity.id
_entity.type
_entity.pdbx_description
1 polymer ?
#
loop_
_entity_poly.entity_id
_entity_poly.type
_entity_poly.pdbx_seq_one_letter_code
_entity_poly.pdbx_strand_id
1 'polypeptide(L)'
;IEAELTRIRISSATIENHLAKVAATLCEPEKHLRLERATLHLNHMNVKMPPNSLYNTNMLEFDEIVLRQDVRRFTMLFARFSSSELLPQPDFLEQARRMLTPRVMT
;
A
#
# COMPACT_ATOMS: atom_id res chain seq x y z
N ILE A 1 30.73 -25.12 -6.32
CA ILE A 1 29.81 -26.05 -7.03
C ILE A 1 28.88 -26.78 -6.06
N GLU A 2 29.32 -27.75 -5.25
CA GLU A 2 28.40 -28.46 -4.31
C GLU A 2 27.76 -27.52 -3.26
N ALA A 3 28.51 -26.55 -2.76
CA ALA A 3 27.98 -25.54 -1.85
C ALA A 3 26.95 -24.61 -2.51
N GLU A 4 27.18 -24.17 -3.76
CA GLU A 4 26.18 -23.44 -4.55
C GLU A 4 24.92 -24.27 -4.79
N LEU A 5 25.05 -25.54 -5.19
CA LEU A 5 23.92 -26.44 -5.44
C LEU A 5 23.09 -26.69 -4.17
N THR A 6 23.76 -26.78 -3.02
CA THR A 6 23.10 -26.90 -1.71
C THR A 6 22.35 -25.61 -1.35
N ARG A 7 22.93 -24.42 -1.59
CA ARG A 7 22.24 -23.13 -1.39
C ARG A 7 21.03 -22.97 -2.31
N ILE A 8 21.15 -23.38 -3.58
CA ILE A 8 20.03 -23.34 -4.53
C ILE A 8 18.91 -24.29 -4.08
N ARG A 9 19.24 -25.49 -3.59
CA ARG A 9 18.24 -26.42 -3.04
C ARG A 9 17.56 -25.88 -1.78
N ILE A 10 18.29 -25.29 -0.85
CA ILE A 10 17.72 -24.66 0.36
C ILE A 10 16.81 -23.48 -0.04
N SER A 11 17.22 -22.68 -1.02
CA SER A 11 16.42 -21.58 -1.57
C SER A 11 15.15 -22.10 -2.27
N SER A 12 15.24 -23.14 -3.09
CA SER A 12 14.08 -23.77 -3.77
C SER A 12 13.09 -24.36 -2.77
N ALA A 13 13.58 -25.09 -1.75
CA ALA A 13 12.76 -25.59 -0.66
C ALA A 13 12.06 -24.46 0.11
N THR A 14 12.66 -23.26 0.13
CA THR A 14 12.04 -22.07 0.71
C THR A 14 10.97 -21.50 -0.22
N ILE A 15 11.21 -21.42 -1.53
CA ILE A 15 10.26 -20.93 -2.54
C ILE A 15 9.03 -21.84 -2.66
N GLU A 16 9.23 -23.15 -2.76
CA GLU A 16 8.15 -24.14 -2.80
C GLU A 16 7.25 -24.03 -1.56
N ASN A 17 7.85 -23.86 -0.39
CA ASN A 17 7.10 -23.61 0.85
C ASN A 17 6.33 -22.29 0.82
N HIS A 18 6.89 -21.22 0.24
CA HIS A 18 6.17 -19.96 0.09
C HIS A 18 5.00 -20.09 -0.89
N LEU A 19 5.21 -20.76 -2.02
CA LEU A 19 4.17 -21.03 -3.00
C LEU A 19 3.05 -21.90 -2.42
N ALA A 20 3.39 -22.93 -1.64
CA ALA A 20 2.39 -23.75 -0.95
C ALA A 20 1.55 -22.93 0.04
N LYS A 21 2.17 -22.01 0.80
CA LYS A 21 1.44 -21.08 1.68
C LYS A 21 0.53 -20.13 0.91
N VAL A 22 1.00 -19.58 -0.20
CA VAL A 22 0.20 -18.71 -1.07
C VAL A 22 -0.98 -19.48 -1.64
N ALA A 23 -0.74 -20.67 -2.21
CA ALA A 23 -1.79 -21.51 -2.78
C ALA A 23 -2.83 -21.90 -1.72
N ALA A 24 -2.41 -22.35 -0.54
CA ALA A 24 -3.32 -22.66 0.57
C ALA A 24 -4.16 -21.44 0.98
N THR A 25 -3.52 -20.26 1.08
CA THR A 25 -4.21 -19.01 1.42
C THR A 25 -5.22 -18.62 0.36
N LEU A 26 -4.89 -18.75 -0.93
CA LEU A 26 -5.78 -18.38 -2.04
C LEU A 26 -6.92 -19.38 -2.28
N CYS A 27 -6.72 -20.66 -1.95
CA CYS A 27 -7.75 -21.67 -2.06
C CYS A 27 -8.86 -21.50 -1.01
N GLU A 28 -8.52 -21.04 0.20
CA GLU A 28 -9.48 -20.87 1.31
C GLU A 28 -9.28 -19.50 2.00
N PRO A 29 -9.44 -18.39 1.25
CA PRO A 29 -9.05 -17.06 1.72
C PRO A 29 -9.76 -16.66 3.01
N GLU A 30 -11.02 -17.04 3.22
CA GLU A 30 -11.79 -16.75 4.43
C GLU A 30 -11.25 -17.40 5.72
N LYS A 31 -10.49 -18.50 5.60
CA LYS A 31 -9.83 -19.15 6.74
C LYS A 31 -8.54 -18.46 7.13
N HIS A 32 -7.92 -17.74 6.20
CA HIS A 32 -6.60 -17.15 6.37
C HIS A 32 -6.62 -15.61 6.46
N LEU A 33 -7.60 -14.98 5.83
CA LEU A 33 -7.78 -13.53 5.69
C LEU A 33 -9.13 -13.13 6.27
N ARG A 34 -9.16 -11.99 6.96
CA ARG A 34 -10.39 -11.34 7.43
C ARG A 34 -10.34 -9.88 7.05
N LEU A 35 -11.43 -9.38 6.47
CA LEU A 35 -11.64 -7.94 6.30
C LEU A 35 -12.22 -7.38 7.60
N GLU A 36 -11.60 -6.33 8.13
CA GLU A 36 -12.10 -5.60 9.29
C GLU A 36 -12.23 -4.12 8.94
N ARG A 37 -13.36 -3.50 9.31
CA ARG A 37 -13.54 -2.06 9.17
C ARG A 37 -12.69 -1.37 10.23
N ALA A 38 -11.82 -0.46 9.80
CA ALA A 38 -11.01 0.39 10.65
C ALA A 38 -11.45 1.86 10.50
N THR A 39 -11.37 2.59 11.60
CA THR A 39 -11.66 4.02 11.67
C THR A 39 -10.41 4.77 12.12
N LEU A 40 -9.98 5.73 11.31
CA LEU A 40 -8.90 6.66 11.64
C LEU A 40 -9.48 8.04 11.92
N HIS A 41 -9.09 8.60 13.07
CA HIS A 41 -9.32 10.00 13.36
C HIS A 41 -8.10 10.78 12.91
N LEU A 42 -8.29 11.74 12.02
CA LEU A 42 -7.23 12.58 11.48
C LEU A 42 -7.46 14.03 11.90
N ASN A 43 -6.40 14.76 12.22
CA ASN A 43 -6.52 16.22 12.35
C ASN A 43 -6.65 16.86 10.94
N HIS A 44 -6.85 18.18 10.92
CA HIS A 44 -6.95 18.95 9.67
C HIS A 44 -5.67 18.91 8.79
N MET A 45 -4.54 18.43 9.31
CA MET A 45 -3.31 18.18 8.55
C MET A 45 -3.14 16.71 8.14
N ASN A 46 -4.18 15.88 8.25
CA ASN A 46 -4.15 14.44 7.96
C ASN A 46 -3.21 13.61 8.85
N VAL A 47 -2.89 14.09 10.04
CA VAL A 47 -2.11 13.33 11.04
C VAL A 47 -3.06 12.50 11.90
N LYS A 48 -2.73 11.22 12.11
CA LYS A 48 -3.51 10.31 12.98
C LYS A 48 -3.56 10.84 14.41
N MET A 49 -4.78 10.91 14.93
CA MET A 49 -5.11 11.32 16.29
C MET A 49 -5.62 10.13 17.11
N PRO A 50 -5.43 10.15 18.44
CA PRO A 50 -6.06 9.17 19.31
C PRO A 50 -7.59 9.30 19.29
N PRO A 51 -8.35 8.21 19.53
CA PRO A 51 -9.81 8.18 19.40
C PRO A 51 -10.57 9.21 20.23
N ASN A 52 -9.98 9.68 21.34
CA ASN A 52 -10.60 10.60 22.29
C ASN A 52 -10.01 12.02 22.23
N SER A 53 -9.43 12.42 21.09
CA SER A 53 -8.86 13.76 20.97
C SER A 53 -9.96 14.82 21.05
N LEU A 54 -9.76 15.84 21.88
CA LEU A 54 -10.70 16.97 22.06
C LEU A 54 -10.76 17.92 20.84
N TYR A 55 -9.93 17.68 19.83
CA TYR A 55 -9.83 18.50 18.63
C TYR A 55 -10.84 18.04 17.57
N ASN A 56 -11.30 18.97 16.73
CA ASN A 56 -12.06 18.60 15.53
C ASN A 56 -11.22 17.64 14.68
N THR A 57 -11.71 16.41 14.54
CA THR A 57 -11.08 15.37 13.71
C THR A 57 -11.95 15.04 12.52
N ASN A 58 -11.31 14.79 11.40
CA ASN A 58 -11.92 14.16 10.24
C ASN A 58 -11.87 12.65 10.44
N MET A 59 -12.98 11.97 10.17
CA MET A 59 -13.07 10.51 10.28
C MET A 59 -12.83 9.89 8.92
N LEU A 60 -11.91 8.93 8.84
CA LEU A 60 -11.67 8.11 7.66
C LEU A 60 -11.98 6.66 7.99
N GLU A 61 -12.91 6.08 7.24
CA GLU A 61 -13.26 4.67 7.33
C GLU A 61 -12.69 3.88 6.15
N PHE A 62 -12.13 2.71 6.41
CA PHE A 62 -11.57 1.83 5.39
C PHE A 62 -11.51 0.39 5.89
N ASP A 63 -11.40 -0.55 4.95
CA ASP A 63 -11.29 -1.97 5.26
C ASP A 63 -9.81 -2.39 5.33
N GLU A 64 -9.42 -3.08 6.40
CA GLU A 64 -8.10 -3.68 6.59
C GLU A 64 -8.16 -5.20 6.37
N ILE A 65 -7.07 -5.77 5.85
CA ILE A 65 -6.93 -7.22 5.72
C ILE A 65 -6.05 -7.73 6.87
N VAL A 66 -6.63 -8.60 7.69
CA VAL A 66 -5.95 -9.22 8.83
C VAL A 66 -5.67 -10.69 8.53
N LEU A 67 -4.42 -11.11 8.69
CA LEU A 67 -4.06 -12.53 8.58
C LEU A 67 -4.37 -13.22 9.91
N ARG A 68 -5.14 -14.31 9.89
CA ARG A 68 -5.56 -14.99 11.13
C ARG A 68 -4.43 -15.70 11.87
N GLN A 69 -3.39 -16.12 11.17
CA GLN A 69 -2.32 -16.98 11.72
C GLN A 69 -1.11 -16.21 12.26
N ASP A 70 -1.02 -14.90 12.01
CA ASP A 70 0.12 -14.07 12.38
C ASP A 70 -0.42 -12.73 12.89
N VAL A 71 0.15 -12.12 13.92
CA VAL A 71 -0.30 -10.80 14.44
C VAL A 71 0.05 -9.66 13.46
N ARG A 72 0.36 -10.00 12.21
CA ARG A 72 0.67 -9.07 11.13
C ARG A 72 -0.63 -8.59 10.49
N ARG A 73 -0.87 -7.29 10.61
CA ARG A 73 -1.97 -6.58 9.95
C ARG A 73 -1.45 -5.93 8.68
N PHE A 74 -2.15 -6.11 7.56
CA PHE A 74 -1.90 -5.37 6.34
C PHE A 74 -3.05 -4.38 6.12
N THR A 75 -2.75 -3.11 6.29
CA THR A 75 -3.67 -2.04 5.95
C THR A 75 -3.60 -1.78 4.45
N MET A 76 -4.64 -2.14 3.70
CA MET A 76 -4.79 -1.78 2.29
C MET A 76 -5.92 -0.76 2.14
N LEU A 77 -5.56 0.51 1.98
CA LEU A 77 -6.53 1.57 1.65
C LEU A 77 -6.76 1.59 0.14
N PHE A 78 -7.90 1.08 -0.31
CA PHE A 78 -8.32 1.22 -1.71
C PHE A 78 -9.04 2.55 -1.90
N ALA A 79 -8.27 3.63 -2.11
CA ALA A 79 -8.84 4.92 -2.43
C ALA A 79 -9.16 4.98 -3.93
N ARG A 80 -10.45 5.06 -4.26
CA ARG A 80 -10.93 5.33 -5.62
C ARG A 80 -11.24 6.81 -5.73
N PHE A 81 -10.38 7.55 -6.42
CA PHE A 81 -10.65 8.93 -6.80
C PHE A 81 -11.28 8.96 -8.17
N SER A 82 -12.26 9.83 -8.39
CA SER A 82 -12.66 10.15 -9.75
C SER A 82 -11.46 10.78 -10.46
N SER A 83 -11.22 10.46 -11.73
CA SER A 83 -10.15 11.10 -12.49
C SER A 83 -10.30 12.62 -12.56
N SER A 84 -11.52 13.14 -12.34
CA SER A 84 -11.81 14.57 -12.22
C SER A 84 -11.32 15.23 -10.93
N GLU A 85 -11.03 14.45 -9.89
CA GLU A 85 -10.53 14.91 -8.59
C GLU A 85 -8.99 14.84 -8.51
N LEU A 86 -8.37 14.12 -9.44
CA LEU A 86 -6.93 14.10 -9.56
C LEU A 86 -6.46 15.47 -10.08
N LEU A 87 -5.38 15.99 -9.49
CA LEU A 87 -4.71 17.15 -10.05
C LEU A 87 -4.40 16.88 -11.52
N PRO A 88 -4.65 17.84 -12.43
CA PRO A 88 -4.32 17.66 -13.84
C PRO A 88 -2.85 17.29 -13.94
N GLN A 89 -2.57 16.18 -14.62
CA GLN A 89 -1.21 15.69 -14.75
C GLN A 89 -0.37 16.79 -15.41
N PRO A 90 0.66 17.31 -14.74
CA PRO A 90 1.48 18.34 -15.35
C PRO A 90 2.14 17.75 -16.59
N ASP A 91 1.99 18.44 -17.72
CA ASP A 91 2.69 18.06 -18.94
C ASP A 91 4.19 18.29 -18.71
N PHE A 92 4.87 17.18 -18.40
CA PHE A 92 6.30 17.15 -18.11
C PHE A 92 7.13 17.76 -19.25
N LEU A 93 6.71 17.57 -20.50
CA LEU A 93 7.43 18.09 -21.67
C LEU A 93 7.22 19.60 -21.82
N GLU A 94 6.03 20.11 -21.53
CA GLU A 94 5.74 21.55 -21.48
C GLU A 94 6.56 22.23 -20.37
N GLN A 95 6.61 21.63 -19.18
CA GLN A 95 7.42 22.16 -18.08
C GLN A 95 8.92 22.12 -18.38
N ALA A 96 9.43 21.02 -18.95
CA ALA A 96 10.81 20.91 -19.36
C ALA A 96 11.16 21.96 -20.43
N ARG A 97 10.28 22.18 -21.42
CA ARG A 97 10.44 23.26 -22.42
C ARG A 97 10.48 24.64 -21.78
N ARG A 98 9.62 24.95 -20.81
CA ARG A 98 9.66 26.22 -20.06
C ARG A 98 10.97 26.42 -19.30
N MET A 99 11.54 25.34 -18.75
CA MET A 99 12.82 25.40 -18.03
C MET A 99 14.03 25.52 -18.94
N LEU A 100 13.96 24.94 -20.15
CA LEU A 100 15.06 24.92 -21.12
C LEU A 100 15.05 26.11 -22.08
N THR A 101 13.92 26.84 -22.18
CA THR A 101 13.84 28.03 -23.03
C THR A 101 14.30 29.25 -22.21
N PRO A 102 15.47 29.85 -22.50
CA PRO A 102 15.88 31.06 -21.81
C PRO A 102 14.85 32.16 -22.06
N ARG A 103 14.44 32.87 -21.00
CA ARG A 103 13.69 34.11 -21.16
C ARG A 103 14.56 35.06 -21.97
N VAL A 104 14.24 35.23 -23.25
CA VAL A 104 14.76 36.35 -24.04
C VAL A 104 14.11 37.59 -23.44
N MET A 105 14.85 38.29 -22.58
CA MET A 105 14.50 39.64 -22.16
C MET A 105 14.77 40.56 -23.35
N THR A 106 13.71 40.97 -24.03
CA THR A 106 13.67 42.21 -24.83
C THR A 106 13.17 43.34 -23.95
#